data_AF-A0A6N2C7C7-F1
#
_entry.id   AF-A0A6N2C7C7-F1
#
_cell.length_a   1.000
_cell.length_b   1.000
_cell.length_c   1.000
_cell.angle_alpha   90.00
_cell.angle_beta   90.00
_cell.angle_gamma   90.00
#
_symmetry.space_group_name_H-M   'P 1'
#
loop_
_entity.id
_entity.type
_entity.pdbx_description
1 polymer ?
#
loop_
_entity_poly.entity_id
_entity_poly.type
_entity_poly.pdbx_seq_one_letter_code
_entity_poly.pdbx_strand_id
1 'polypeptide(L)'
;MSEIVMDFCRSFLGLSVVVVVVVHICDLGYADSYVSAIGDPEMKNPNSRFAFEAWNFCNEVGTEAPNMGSPRLADCADLHASTSLTGHQDILGGSLLRKRSTCKVHHKVTEVDNRLGVGDKIPDGSYKADMNPDLYAVEKEWYLGSLCEVNDSGDPWYYWMIMLKNGNFDKTTTLCPENGRKVSKIVTGRNFPCFGEGCMNQPLVYHNYSRIVDGEHSSLIGGFYGTYDLDSNLTAGVDGKSFFSVSWRKNLSTGSWIISNKLTTSSKYPWLMLYLRSDAAKGFNGGYHYSGRGIMKKLPESPNFKVKLTLEVRQGGGSNSQFYLLDIGSCWKNSGEPCDGNVLTDVTRYSEMIINPATTSWCRPDNLVSCPPYHIRPNGEMIYRNDTSRFPYSAYHLYCAPGNANYLEKPYDICDPYSNPQAQELIQILPHPEWAVHGYPSKQGEGWIGDARSWELDVGVLSNRLYFYQDPGTKPAKRVWSSLNVGTEIYVSSQGATAEWTVSDFDVLIPEDDKGDVRAVL
;
A
#
# COMPACT_ATOMS: atom_id res chain seq x y z
N MET A 1 48.56 9.25 -22.83
CA MET A 1 49.94 9.62 -23.22
C MET A 1 50.85 9.00 -22.18
N SER A 2 51.72 8.07 -22.58
CA SER A 2 52.91 7.66 -21.81
C SER A 2 53.65 8.92 -21.32
N GLU A 3 54.41 8.95 -20.24
CA GLU A 3 55.58 8.13 -19.88
C GLU A 3 56.22 8.91 -18.69
N ILE A 4 56.81 8.31 -17.64
CA ILE A 4 58.26 8.30 -17.35
C ILE A 4 58.40 7.93 -15.84
N VAL A 5 58.88 6.72 -15.47
CA VAL A 5 60.30 6.34 -15.14
C VAL A 5 60.64 6.71 -13.67
N MET A 6 61.16 5.84 -12.80
CA MET A 6 62.38 5.04 -12.94
C MET A 6 62.58 3.97 -11.85
N ASP A 7 63.36 2.95 -12.23
CA ASP A 7 63.80 1.73 -11.55
C ASP A 7 64.74 1.84 -10.33
N PHE A 8 64.59 0.84 -9.44
CA PHE A 8 65.59 -0.08 -8.85
C PHE A 8 67.11 0.23 -8.86
N CYS A 9 67.78 0.12 -7.68
CA CYS A 9 68.67 -1.02 -7.33
C CYS A 9 69.43 -0.93 -5.97
N ARG A 10 69.27 -2.02 -5.19
CA ARG A 10 70.24 -2.82 -4.39
C ARG A 10 71.08 -2.26 -3.21
N SER A 11 70.90 -3.02 -2.10
CA SER A 11 71.86 -3.51 -1.09
C SER A 11 72.37 -2.58 0.02
N PHE A 12 71.94 -2.86 1.25
CA PHE A 12 72.85 -3.00 2.42
C PHE A 12 72.17 -3.84 3.52
N LEU A 13 72.94 -4.78 4.10
CA LEU A 13 72.60 -5.61 5.26
C LEU A 13 72.32 -4.74 6.50
N GLY A 14 71.41 -5.20 7.37
CA GLY A 14 71.50 -4.92 8.81
C GLY A 14 70.18 -4.78 9.56
N LEU A 15 69.97 -5.69 10.51
CA LEU A 15 69.00 -5.68 11.62
C LEU A 15 67.50 -5.86 11.30
N SER A 16 67.05 -7.08 11.57
CA SER A 16 65.65 -7.47 11.73
C SER A 16 65.01 -6.73 12.91
N VAL A 17 64.25 -5.68 12.63
CA VAL A 17 63.23 -5.16 13.53
C VAL A 17 61.88 -5.62 12.99
N VAL A 18 61.27 -6.59 13.68
CA VAL A 18 59.89 -6.99 13.43
C VAL A 18 58.99 -5.86 13.92
N VAL A 19 58.60 -4.96 13.01
CA VAL A 19 57.51 -4.02 13.25
C VAL A 19 56.22 -4.78 13.02
N VAL A 20 55.53 -5.13 14.11
CA VAL A 20 54.15 -5.62 14.07
C VAL A 20 53.28 -4.43 13.68
N VAL A 21 52.99 -4.28 12.39
CA VAL A 21 51.96 -3.36 11.90
C VAL A 21 50.62 -3.98 12.26
N VAL A 22 50.02 -3.50 13.34
CA VAL A 22 48.60 -3.74 13.63
C VAL A 22 47.82 -2.97 12.58
N VAL A 23 47.41 -3.66 11.52
CA VAL A 23 46.42 -3.14 10.58
C VAL A 23 45.09 -3.11 11.33
N HIS A 24 44.73 -1.94 11.87
CA HIS A 24 43.33 -1.64 12.14
C HIS A 24 42.63 -1.63 10.79
N ILE A 25 41.92 -2.72 10.49
CA ILE A 25 40.85 -2.71 9.51
C ILE A 25 39.80 -1.81 10.13
N CYS A 26 39.85 -0.52 9.79
CA CYS A 26 38.68 0.32 9.92
C CYS A 26 37.65 -0.30 8.97
N ASP A 27 36.61 -0.92 9.54
CA ASP A 27 35.35 -1.09 8.85
C ASP A 27 34.93 0.31 8.39
N LEU A 28 35.22 0.62 7.13
CA LEU A 28 34.53 1.66 6.39
C LEU A 28 33.09 1.18 6.33
N GLY A 29 32.31 1.55 7.35
CA GLY A 29 30.87 1.50 7.29
C GLY A 29 30.48 2.33 6.08
N TYR A 30 30.16 1.64 4.98
CA TYR A 30 29.46 2.25 3.87
C TYR A 30 28.19 2.81 4.52
N ALA A 31 28.07 4.13 4.57
CA ALA A 31 26.78 4.70 4.91
C ALA A 31 25.87 4.28 3.77
N ASP A 32 25.08 3.22 3.97
CA ASP A 32 24.11 2.75 2.99
C ASP A 32 23.27 3.97 2.59
N SER A 33 23.52 4.51 1.40
CA SER A 33 22.72 5.61 0.88
C SER A 33 21.39 5.03 0.46
N TYR A 34 20.30 5.65 0.90
CA TYR A 34 18.95 5.26 0.51
C TYR A 34 18.38 6.29 -0.46
N VAL A 35 17.64 5.82 -1.45
CA VAL A 35 16.89 6.64 -2.40
C VAL A 35 15.41 6.29 -2.32
N SER A 36 14.56 7.26 -2.64
CA SER A 36 13.12 7.00 -2.71
C SER A 36 12.79 6.10 -3.90
N ALA A 37 11.97 5.10 -3.64
CA ALA A 37 11.41 4.18 -4.61
C ALA A 37 10.11 4.71 -5.24
N ILE A 38 9.52 5.77 -4.68
CA ILE A 38 8.26 6.36 -5.15
C ILE A 38 8.48 7.67 -5.91
N GLY A 39 7.56 7.99 -6.81
CA GLY A 39 7.62 9.21 -7.62
C GLY A 39 7.24 10.50 -6.87
N ASP A 40 6.64 10.38 -5.68
CA ASP A 40 6.30 11.51 -4.81
C ASP A 40 6.95 11.34 -3.41
N PRO A 41 8.29 11.45 -3.30
CA PRO A 41 9.00 11.25 -2.04
C PRO A 41 8.46 12.18 -0.96
N GLU A 42 8.16 11.61 0.21
CA GLU A 42 7.59 12.31 1.38
C GLU A 42 6.28 13.06 1.07
N MET A 43 5.59 12.70 -0.01
CA MET A 43 4.36 13.34 -0.48
C MET A 43 4.51 14.85 -0.80
N LYS A 44 5.68 15.27 -1.31
CA LYS A 44 6.03 16.68 -1.51
C LYS A 44 5.62 17.27 -2.88
N ASN A 45 5.14 16.47 -3.82
CA ASN A 45 4.76 16.95 -5.15
C ASN A 45 3.70 18.06 -5.06
N PRO A 46 3.90 19.22 -5.71
CA PRO A 46 2.93 20.32 -5.66
C PRO A 46 1.63 20.02 -6.43
N ASN A 47 1.67 19.04 -7.33
CA ASN A 47 0.54 18.63 -8.16
C ASN A 47 -0.26 17.52 -7.48
N SER A 48 -1.57 17.50 -7.75
CA SER A 48 -2.45 16.42 -7.30
C SER A 48 -2.24 15.18 -8.18
N ARG A 49 -2.06 14.02 -7.55
CA ARG A 49 -1.92 12.71 -8.20
C ARG A 49 -2.58 11.65 -7.30
N PHE A 50 -3.90 11.61 -7.31
CA PHE A 50 -4.68 10.67 -6.51
C PHE A 50 -5.64 9.89 -7.40
N ALA A 51 -5.66 8.57 -7.27
CA ALA A 51 -6.71 7.73 -7.85
C ALA A 51 -7.57 7.13 -6.75
N PHE A 52 -8.73 6.65 -7.16
CA PHE A 52 -9.68 5.96 -6.32
C PHE A 52 -10.10 4.67 -6.99
N GLU A 53 -10.15 3.61 -6.19
CA GLU A 53 -10.73 2.33 -6.55
C GLU A 53 -11.74 1.90 -5.50
N ALA A 54 -12.85 1.35 -5.96
CA ALA A 54 -13.79 0.66 -5.09
C ALA A 54 -14.09 -0.76 -5.59
N TRP A 55 -14.18 -1.68 -4.64
CA TRP A 55 -14.46 -3.08 -4.91
C TRP A 55 -15.32 -3.72 -3.84
N ASN A 56 -15.95 -4.83 -4.25
CA ASN A 56 -16.67 -5.73 -3.34
C ASN A 56 -15.74 -6.84 -2.85
N PHE A 57 -16.29 -7.74 -2.05
CA PHE A 57 -15.54 -8.72 -1.28
C PHE A 57 -14.48 -9.51 -2.06
N CYS A 58 -14.82 -10.09 -3.21
CA CYS A 58 -13.91 -10.98 -3.95
C CYS A 58 -13.12 -10.32 -5.10
N ASN A 59 -13.26 -9.01 -5.27
CA ASN A 59 -12.92 -8.29 -6.50
C ASN A 59 -13.69 -8.88 -7.72
N GLU A 60 -13.82 -8.16 -8.83
CA GLU A 60 -14.46 -8.70 -10.06
C GLU A 60 -15.94 -9.14 -9.98
N VAL A 61 -16.76 -8.37 -9.25
CA VAL A 61 -18.21 -8.63 -9.10
C VAL A 61 -19.04 -7.46 -9.64
N GLY A 62 -18.52 -6.78 -10.66
CA GLY A 62 -19.16 -5.59 -11.22
C GLY A 62 -20.56 -5.85 -11.81
N THR A 63 -20.91 -7.11 -12.09
CA THR A 63 -22.22 -7.52 -12.58
C THR A 63 -23.36 -7.27 -11.59
N GLU A 64 -23.08 -7.24 -10.28
CA GLU A 64 -24.09 -6.90 -9.25
C GLU A 64 -24.35 -5.40 -9.11
N ALA A 65 -23.63 -4.56 -9.87
CA ALA A 65 -23.77 -3.11 -9.86
C ALA A 65 -24.10 -2.55 -11.26
N PRO A 66 -25.15 -3.04 -11.95
CA PRO A 66 -25.45 -2.61 -13.31
C PRO A 66 -25.75 -1.10 -13.34
N ASN A 67 -25.15 -0.41 -14.32
CA ASN A 67 -25.31 1.03 -14.57
C ASN A 67 -24.64 1.99 -13.56
N MET A 68 -23.87 1.51 -12.59
CA MET A 68 -23.17 2.40 -11.63
C MET A 68 -21.84 2.98 -12.14
N GLY A 69 -21.52 2.72 -13.42
CA GLY A 69 -20.23 3.11 -14.01
C GLY A 69 -19.08 2.23 -13.55
N SER A 70 -17.85 2.66 -13.85
CA SER A 70 -16.64 1.98 -13.37
C SER A 70 -16.18 2.60 -12.04
N PRO A 71 -15.80 1.78 -11.04
CA PRO A 71 -15.39 2.27 -9.72
C PRO A 71 -13.99 2.90 -9.71
N ARG A 72 -13.39 3.13 -10.88
CA ARG A 72 -12.11 3.81 -11.05
C ARG A 72 -12.32 5.30 -11.29
N LEU A 73 -11.68 6.13 -10.49
CA LEU A 73 -11.67 7.59 -10.62
C LEU A 73 -10.25 8.12 -10.40
N ALA A 74 -9.97 9.32 -10.88
CA ALA A 74 -8.72 10.01 -10.60
C ALA A 74 -8.90 11.52 -10.46
N ASP A 75 -8.00 12.12 -9.67
CA ASP A 75 -7.76 13.55 -9.56
C ASP A 75 -6.28 13.81 -9.87
N CYS A 76 -6.03 14.25 -11.09
CA CYS A 76 -4.70 14.67 -11.53
C CYS A 76 -4.75 16.10 -12.02
N ALA A 77 -4.08 16.98 -11.27
CA ALA A 77 -4.17 18.42 -11.48
C ALA A 77 -2.80 19.09 -11.24
N ASP A 78 -2.37 19.89 -12.21
CA ASP A 78 -1.09 20.58 -12.18
C ASP A 78 -1.26 22.02 -11.70
N LEU A 79 -0.46 22.42 -10.72
CA LEU A 79 -0.43 23.76 -10.18
C LEU A 79 0.63 24.60 -10.92
N HIS A 80 0.18 25.51 -11.77
CA HIS A 80 1.06 26.42 -12.51
C HIS A 80 1.07 27.80 -11.86
N ALA A 81 2.19 28.14 -11.20
CA ALA A 81 2.43 29.47 -10.67
C ALA A 81 3.24 30.30 -11.69
N SER A 82 2.66 31.40 -12.19
CA SER A 82 3.45 32.38 -12.95
C SER A 82 4.07 33.40 -11.99
N THR A 83 5.40 33.42 -11.92
CA THR A 83 6.12 34.61 -11.48
C THR A 83 6.08 35.62 -12.62
N SER A 84 5.32 36.70 -12.47
CA SER A 84 5.41 37.82 -13.41
C SER A 84 6.78 38.48 -13.30
N LEU A 85 7.76 37.93 -14.03
CA LEU A 85 9.02 38.59 -14.38
C LEU A 85 8.74 39.68 -15.41
N THR A 86 8.11 40.78 -14.98
CA THR A 86 8.36 42.07 -15.63
C THR A 86 9.51 42.69 -14.85
N GLY A 87 10.64 42.85 -15.54
CA GLY A 87 11.94 43.14 -14.97
C GLY A 87 12.02 44.37 -14.07
N HIS A 88 13.16 44.47 -13.39
CA HIS A 88 13.66 45.69 -12.78
C HIS A 88 13.57 46.85 -13.78
N GLN A 89 12.47 47.60 -13.72
CA GLN A 89 12.51 49.04 -13.93
C GLN A 89 12.25 49.66 -12.57
N ASP A 90 13.31 50.23 -12.02
CA ASP A 90 13.30 51.09 -10.85
C ASP A 90 12.29 52.21 -11.07
N ILE A 91 11.11 52.08 -10.46
CA ILE A 91 10.23 53.22 -10.22
C ILE A 91 10.49 53.66 -8.79
N LEU A 92 11.27 54.74 -8.68
CA LEU A 92 11.44 55.53 -7.46
C LEU A 92 10.08 56.14 -7.08
N GLY A 93 9.42 55.56 -6.08
CA GLY A 93 8.36 56.20 -5.31
C GLY A 93 7.04 55.43 -5.24
N GLY A 94 6.75 54.88 -4.05
CA GLY A 94 5.37 54.66 -3.59
C GLY A 94 4.92 53.21 -3.41
N SER A 95 4.64 52.87 -2.15
CA SER A 95 3.81 51.78 -1.62
C SER A 95 4.02 50.33 -2.09
N LEU A 96 4.31 49.47 -1.11
CA LEU A 96 4.34 48.00 -1.14
C LEU A 96 3.08 47.39 -1.78
N LEU A 97 3.08 47.19 -3.10
CA LEU A 97 2.23 46.19 -3.74
C LEU A 97 3.05 44.92 -3.93
N ARG A 98 3.02 44.04 -2.93
CA ARG A 98 3.51 42.66 -3.00
C ARG A 98 2.66 41.97 -4.10
N LYS A 99 3.13 42.01 -5.36
CA LYS A 99 2.44 41.42 -6.51
C LYS A 99 2.20 39.94 -6.23
N ARG A 100 0.94 39.53 -6.07
CA ARG A 100 0.55 38.13 -5.87
C ARG A 100 0.93 37.31 -7.11
N SER A 101 1.65 36.20 -6.91
CA SER A 101 1.79 35.17 -7.93
C SER A 101 0.39 34.67 -8.32
N THR A 102 0.05 34.74 -9.60
CA THR A 102 -1.21 34.18 -10.09
C THR A 102 -0.99 32.71 -10.40
N CYS A 103 -1.54 31.84 -9.56
CA CYS A 103 -1.52 30.41 -9.77
C CYS A 103 -2.77 29.96 -10.52
N LYS A 104 -2.63 28.95 -11.39
CA LYS A 104 -3.74 28.31 -12.12
C LYS A 104 -3.65 26.80 -11.96
N VAL A 105 -4.81 26.14 -11.90
CA VAL A 105 -4.91 24.68 -11.94
C VAL A 105 -5.19 24.22 -13.35
N HIS A 106 -4.44 23.25 -13.83
CA HIS A 106 -4.73 22.52 -15.04
C HIS A 106 -5.13 21.08 -14.70
N HIS A 107 -6.40 20.73 -14.88
CA HIS A 107 -6.89 19.38 -14.65
C HIS A 107 -6.54 18.48 -15.85
N LYS A 108 -5.78 17.41 -15.60
CA LYS A 108 -5.47 16.38 -16.60
C LYS A 108 -6.60 15.35 -16.74
N VAL A 109 -7.34 15.12 -15.65
CA VAL A 109 -8.51 14.24 -15.61
C VAL A 109 -9.76 15.10 -15.41
N THR A 110 -10.75 14.91 -16.27
CA THR A 110 -12.02 15.66 -16.29
C THR A 110 -13.17 14.84 -15.71
N GLU A 111 -14.34 15.48 -15.57
CA GLU A 111 -15.57 14.78 -15.18
C GLU A 111 -16.05 13.79 -16.24
N VAL A 112 -15.77 14.04 -17.51
CA VAL A 112 -16.12 13.11 -18.59
C VAL A 112 -15.32 11.82 -18.44
N ASP A 113 -14.02 11.93 -18.16
CA ASP A 113 -13.13 10.77 -17.98
C ASP A 113 -13.53 9.93 -16.77
N ASN A 114 -13.84 10.60 -15.65
CA ASN A 114 -14.29 9.95 -14.42
C ASN A 114 -15.67 9.31 -14.56
N ARG A 115 -16.56 9.83 -15.43
CA ARG A 115 -17.90 9.28 -15.67
C ARG A 115 -17.93 8.09 -16.63
N LEU A 116 -16.82 7.75 -17.30
CA LEU A 116 -16.75 6.59 -18.19
C LEU A 116 -17.20 5.31 -17.46
N GLY A 117 -18.17 4.63 -18.07
CA GLY A 117 -18.79 3.41 -17.57
C GLY A 117 -18.71 2.27 -18.58
N VAL A 118 -19.10 1.07 -18.13
CA VAL A 118 -19.02 -0.17 -18.90
C VAL A 118 -19.63 0.00 -20.31
N GLY A 119 -18.86 -0.34 -21.34
CA GLY A 119 -19.25 -0.20 -22.74
C GLY A 119 -18.99 1.19 -23.36
N ASP A 120 -18.68 2.23 -22.58
CA ASP A 120 -18.33 3.54 -23.13
C ASP A 120 -16.99 3.50 -23.87
N LYS A 121 -16.92 4.22 -25.00
CA LYS A 121 -15.68 4.35 -25.76
C LYS A 121 -14.68 5.23 -25.02
N ILE A 122 -13.48 4.71 -24.79
CA ILE A 122 -12.38 5.47 -24.20
C ILE A 122 -11.87 6.51 -25.24
N PRO A 123 -11.80 7.82 -24.91
CA PRO A 123 -11.68 8.92 -25.88
C PRO A 123 -10.50 8.88 -26.87
N ASP A 124 -9.41 8.19 -26.53
CA ASP A 124 -8.20 8.11 -27.37
C ASP A 124 -8.15 6.85 -28.25
N GLY A 125 -9.12 5.93 -28.09
CA GLY A 125 -9.18 4.64 -28.78
C GLY A 125 -8.01 3.70 -28.47
N SER A 126 -7.16 4.02 -27.50
CA SER A 126 -5.98 3.23 -27.16
C SER A 126 -6.30 2.06 -26.22
N TYR A 127 -7.45 2.13 -25.55
CA TYR A 127 -7.97 1.14 -24.62
C TYR A 127 -9.31 0.56 -25.10
N LYS A 128 -9.61 -0.66 -24.67
CA LYS A 128 -10.79 -1.39 -25.15
C LYS A 128 -12.04 -0.99 -24.37
N ALA A 129 -13.09 -0.62 -25.10
CA ALA A 129 -14.44 -0.58 -24.55
C ALA A 129 -14.94 -2.03 -24.37
N ASP A 130 -14.87 -2.55 -23.15
CA ASP A 130 -15.37 -3.88 -22.79
C ASP A 130 -16.78 -3.81 -22.20
N MET A 131 -17.59 -4.84 -22.46
CA MET A 131 -18.93 -5.00 -21.86
C MET A 131 -18.87 -5.76 -20.53
N ASN A 132 -17.73 -6.40 -20.23
CA ASN A 132 -17.44 -6.96 -18.93
C ASN A 132 -16.99 -5.83 -17.98
N PRO A 133 -17.68 -5.63 -16.85
CA PRO A 133 -17.39 -4.53 -15.94
C PRO A 133 -15.99 -4.60 -15.31
N ASP A 134 -15.48 -5.81 -15.08
CA ASP A 134 -14.21 -6.05 -14.41
C ASP A 134 -13.04 -5.77 -15.36
N LEU A 135 -13.14 -6.22 -16.62
CA LEU A 135 -12.19 -5.86 -17.67
C LEU A 135 -12.23 -4.36 -17.99
N TYR A 136 -13.43 -3.76 -18.04
CA TYR A 136 -13.58 -2.34 -18.26
C TYR A 136 -12.92 -1.51 -17.16
N ALA A 137 -13.00 -1.94 -15.90
CA ALA A 137 -12.33 -1.27 -14.80
C ALA A 137 -10.81 -1.24 -14.98
N VAL A 138 -10.19 -2.32 -15.47
CA VAL A 138 -8.76 -2.37 -15.76
C VAL A 138 -8.38 -1.40 -16.88
N GLU A 139 -9.12 -1.43 -17.98
CA GLU A 139 -8.88 -0.55 -19.13
C GLU A 139 -9.04 0.94 -18.75
N LYS A 140 -10.07 1.27 -17.95
CA LYS A 140 -10.25 2.63 -17.43
C LYS A 140 -9.13 3.05 -16.49
N GLU A 141 -8.64 2.16 -15.62
CA GLU A 141 -7.48 2.48 -14.77
C GLU A 141 -6.25 2.83 -15.60
N TRP A 142 -5.96 2.07 -16.67
CA TRP A 142 -4.84 2.38 -17.56
C TRP A 142 -5.01 3.72 -18.27
N TYR A 143 -6.22 4.01 -18.73
CA TYR A 143 -6.55 5.31 -19.33
C TYR A 143 -6.36 6.47 -18.35
N LEU A 144 -6.92 6.38 -17.14
CA LEU A 144 -6.72 7.41 -16.12
C LEU A 144 -5.24 7.53 -15.73
N GLY A 145 -4.53 6.41 -15.65
CA GLY A 145 -3.08 6.36 -15.47
C GLY A 145 -2.33 7.15 -16.55
N SER A 146 -2.65 6.95 -17.83
CA SER A 146 -1.97 7.68 -18.92
C SER A 146 -2.19 9.19 -18.85
N LEU A 147 -3.39 9.64 -18.45
CA LEU A 147 -3.66 11.05 -18.18
C LEU A 147 -2.88 11.58 -16.98
N CYS A 148 -2.69 10.76 -15.95
CA CYS A 148 -2.01 11.11 -14.71
C CYS A 148 -0.48 11.00 -14.76
N GLU A 149 0.05 10.31 -15.77
CA GLU A 149 1.48 9.99 -15.90
C GLU A 149 2.37 11.21 -15.63
N VAL A 150 3.39 10.98 -14.82
CA VAL A 150 4.49 11.91 -14.58
C VAL A 150 5.75 11.28 -15.14
N ASN A 151 6.33 11.97 -16.11
CA ASN A 151 7.60 11.60 -16.73
C ASN A 151 8.69 12.51 -16.15
N ASP A 152 9.43 11.99 -15.18
CA ASP A 152 10.64 12.62 -14.64
C ASP A 152 11.89 11.87 -15.14
N SER A 153 13.08 12.17 -14.59
CA SER A 153 14.26 11.37 -14.92
C SER A 153 14.10 9.93 -14.41
N GLY A 154 13.74 9.00 -15.30
CA GLY A 154 13.63 7.56 -15.03
C GLY A 154 12.33 6.93 -15.55
N ASP A 155 11.91 5.83 -14.92
CA ASP A 155 10.64 5.17 -15.23
C ASP A 155 9.44 6.03 -14.79
N PRO A 156 8.33 6.02 -15.56
CA PRO A 156 7.16 6.82 -15.25
C PRO A 156 6.45 6.33 -13.98
N TRP A 157 5.75 7.25 -13.33
CA TRP A 157 4.88 6.98 -12.19
C TRP A 157 3.57 7.75 -12.31
N TYR A 158 2.57 7.35 -11.53
CA TYR A 158 1.18 7.79 -11.75
C TYR A 158 0.59 8.53 -10.54
N TYR A 159 0.11 7.80 -9.53
CA TYR A 159 -0.66 8.39 -8.43
C TYR A 159 -0.61 7.54 -7.16
N TRP A 160 -0.94 8.17 -6.04
CA TRP A 160 -1.37 7.50 -4.82
C TRP A 160 -2.74 6.86 -5.05
N MET A 161 -2.93 5.61 -4.61
CA MET A 161 -4.21 4.91 -4.78
C MET A 161 -5.00 4.94 -3.47
N ILE A 162 -6.25 5.40 -3.54
CA ILE A 162 -7.23 5.28 -2.45
C ILE A 162 -8.08 4.05 -2.74
N MET A 163 -8.02 3.05 -1.87
CA MET A 163 -8.79 1.82 -2.02
C MET A 163 -9.90 1.78 -0.99
N LEU A 164 -11.14 1.61 -1.46
CA LEU A 164 -12.31 1.37 -0.64
C LEU A 164 -12.89 -0.01 -0.95
N LYS A 165 -13.00 -0.87 0.06
CA LYS A 165 -13.55 -2.23 -0.13
C LYS A 165 -14.74 -2.48 0.80
N ASN A 166 -15.72 -3.21 0.26
CA ASN A 166 -16.88 -3.70 0.99
C ASN A 166 -16.74 -5.19 1.29
N GLY A 167 -16.90 -5.54 2.57
CA GLY A 167 -16.77 -6.90 3.09
C GLY A 167 -18.02 -7.79 2.96
N ASN A 168 -19.14 -7.25 2.47
CA ASN A 168 -20.37 -8.03 2.25
C ASN A 168 -20.15 -9.09 1.17
N PHE A 169 -20.66 -10.29 1.39
CA PHE A 169 -20.43 -11.43 0.50
C PHE A 169 -21.70 -12.24 0.29
N ASP A 170 -22.17 -12.31 -0.96
CA ASP A 170 -23.34 -13.11 -1.29
C ASP A 170 -22.98 -14.60 -1.48
N LYS A 171 -23.35 -15.42 -0.49
CA LYS A 171 -23.17 -16.88 -0.54
C LYS A 171 -24.11 -17.60 -1.52
N THR A 172 -25.12 -16.92 -2.03
CA THR A 172 -26.12 -17.51 -2.93
C THR A 172 -25.68 -17.48 -4.40
N THR A 173 -24.69 -16.66 -4.74
CA THR A 173 -24.08 -16.62 -6.08
C THR A 173 -22.75 -17.36 -6.11
N THR A 174 -22.21 -17.55 -7.31
CA THR A 174 -20.90 -18.16 -7.56
C THR A 174 -19.99 -17.23 -8.36
N LEU A 175 -20.20 -15.92 -8.21
CA LEU A 175 -19.43 -14.91 -8.94
C LEU A 175 -17.97 -14.89 -8.45
N CYS A 176 -17.78 -15.04 -7.14
CA CYS A 176 -16.47 -15.11 -6.52
C CYS A 176 -15.84 -16.51 -6.70
N PRO A 177 -14.63 -16.62 -7.25
CA PRO A 177 -13.92 -17.89 -7.35
C PRO A 177 -13.41 -18.35 -5.98
N GLU A 178 -13.22 -19.66 -5.82
CA GLU A 178 -12.59 -20.29 -4.66
C GLU A 178 -11.11 -20.58 -4.97
N ASN A 179 -10.19 -19.73 -4.51
CA ASN A 179 -8.76 -19.83 -4.83
C ASN A 179 -8.51 -19.97 -6.36
N GLY A 180 -9.13 -19.10 -7.16
CA GLY A 180 -9.05 -19.12 -8.63
C GLY A 180 -10.00 -20.11 -9.32
N ARG A 181 -10.64 -21.01 -8.58
CA ARG A 181 -11.52 -22.03 -9.16
C ARG A 181 -12.96 -21.54 -9.20
N LYS A 182 -13.59 -21.61 -10.37
CA LYS A 182 -15.04 -21.44 -10.49
C LYS A 182 -15.74 -22.60 -9.80
N VAL A 183 -16.67 -22.30 -8.90
CA VAL A 183 -17.43 -23.30 -8.15
C VAL A 183 -18.91 -23.23 -8.55
N SER A 184 -19.62 -24.35 -8.43
CA SER A 184 -21.07 -24.40 -8.67
C SER A 184 -21.91 -24.01 -7.44
N LYS A 185 -21.27 -23.94 -6.27
CA LYS A 185 -21.89 -23.55 -5.00
C LYS A 185 -20.81 -23.10 -4.01
N ILE A 186 -21.11 -22.07 -3.23
CA ILE A 186 -20.28 -21.65 -2.08
C ILE A 186 -20.55 -22.56 -0.89
N VAL A 187 -19.49 -23.19 -0.37
CA VAL A 187 -19.56 -24.07 0.81
C VAL A 187 -18.54 -23.59 1.84
N THR A 188 -19.02 -22.85 2.84
CA THR A 188 -18.15 -22.28 3.87
C THR A 188 -18.83 -22.22 5.23
N GLY A 189 -18.07 -22.54 6.28
CA GLY A 189 -18.48 -22.36 7.68
C GLY A 189 -18.24 -20.95 8.21
N ARG A 190 -17.59 -20.08 7.43
CA ARG A 190 -17.31 -18.69 7.81
C ARG A 190 -18.60 -17.87 7.81
N ASN A 191 -18.75 -16.96 8.76
CA ASN A 191 -19.87 -16.02 8.78
C ASN A 191 -19.49 -14.76 8.01
N PHE A 192 -20.31 -14.39 7.05
CA PHE A 192 -20.16 -13.16 6.28
C PHE A 192 -21.40 -12.30 6.48
N PRO A 193 -21.26 -10.96 6.47
CA PRO A 193 -22.40 -10.10 6.32
C PRO A 193 -22.97 -10.25 4.91
N CYS A 194 -24.31 -10.21 4.81
CA CYS A 194 -25.11 -10.44 3.60
C CYS A 194 -25.23 -11.89 3.10
N PHE A 195 -26.42 -12.26 2.58
CA PHE A 195 -26.76 -13.59 2.06
C PHE A 195 -27.72 -13.53 0.84
N GLY A 196 -27.59 -12.52 -0.01
CA GLY A 196 -28.44 -12.39 -1.19
C GLY A 196 -28.10 -11.20 -2.09
N GLU A 197 -28.77 -11.17 -3.24
CA GLU A 197 -28.48 -10.30 -4.37
C GLU A 197 -28.37 -8.80 -3.98
N GLY A 198 -27.34 -8.13 -4.53
CA GLY A 198 -27.22 -6.67 -4.50
C GLY A 198 -26.46 -6.10 -3.30
N CYS A 199 -25.79 -6.94 -2.50
CA CYS A 199 -24.96 -6.47 -1.39
C CYS A 199 -23.47 -6.43 -1.68
N MET A 200 -23.00 -7.15 -2.71
CA MET A 200 -21.69 -6.93 -3.32
C MET A 200 -21.86 -5.80 -4.36
N ASN A 201 -22.24 -4.62 -3.89
CA ASN A 201 -22.53 -3.47 -4.73
C ASN A 201 -21.46 -2.39 -4.58
N GLN A 202 -21.24 -1.60 -5.63
CA GLN A 202 -20.26 -0.52 -5.66
C GLN A 202 -20.75 0.70 -4.86
N PRO A 203 -19.87 1.64 -4.46
CA PRO A 203 -20.28 2.83 -3.73
C PRO A 203 -20.71 3.95 -4.70
N LEU A 204 -21.58 4.84 -4.22
CA LEU A 204 -21.69 6.18 -4.80
C LEU A 204 -20.45 6.98 -4.42
N VAL A 205 -19.80 7.59 -5.40
CA VAL A 205 -18.59 8.40 -5.19
C VAL A 205 -18.78 9.80 -5.76
N TYR A 206 -18.48 10.79 -4.95
CA TYR A 206 -18.49 12.20 -5.28
C TYR A 206 -17.07 12.72 -5.23
N HIS A 207 -16.74 13.56 -6.21
CA HIS A 207 -15.39 14.10 -6.39
C HIS A 207 -15.38 15.61 -6.15
N ASN A 208 -14.62 16.02 -5.15
CA ASN A 208 -14.22 17.41 -4.95
C ASN A 208 -12.91 17.64 -5.71
N TYR A 209 -13.02 18.13 -6.94
CA TYR A 209 -11.88 18.45 -7.80
C TYR A 209 -10.85 19.33 -7.08
N SER A 210 -9.57 18.98 -7.26
CA SER A 210 -8.45 19.75 -6.74
C SER A 210 -8.51 21.21 -7.17
N ARG A 211 -8.65 22.11 -6.20
CA ARG A 211 -8.73 23.55 -6.44
C ARG A 211 -7.62 24.28 -5.70
N ILE A 212 -7.25 25.44 -6.21
CA ILE A 212 -6.31 26.32 -5.53
C ILE A 212 -6.92 26.84 -4.23
N VAL A 213 -6.11 26.83 -3.19
CA VAL A 213 -6.29 27.66 -2.00
C VAL A 213 -5.22 28.74 -2.03
N ASP A 214 -5.65 29.98 -2.17
CA ASP A 214 -4.74 31.14 -2.20
C ASP A 214 -4.36 31.57 -0.77
N GLY A 215 -3.05 31.60 -0.51
CA GLY A 215 -2.43 32.07 0.73
C GLY A 215 -1.12 32.81 0.44
N GLU A 216 -0.17 32.81 1.38
CA GLU A 216 1.20 33.26 1.08
C GLU A 216 1.90 32.34 0.06
N HIS A 217 1.55 31.06 0.08
CA HIS A 217 1.92 30.07 -0.93
C HIS A 217 0.64 29.39 -1.44
N SER A 218 0.40 29.43 -2.75
CA SER A 218 -0.73 28.72 -3.35
C SER A 218 -0.49 27.21 -3.26
N SER A 219 -1.53 26.46 -2.91
CA SER A 219 -1.51 24.99 -2.83
C SER A 219 -2.85 24.43 -3.31
N LEU A 220 -2.94 23.10 -3.47
CA LEU A 220 -4.20 22.44 -3.85
C LEU A 220 -4.89 21.81 -2.63
N ILE A 221 -6.21 21.76 -2.70
CA ILE A 221 -7.08 20.95 -1.84
C ILE A 221 -8.07 20.18 -2.73
N GLY A 222 -8.31 18.91 -2.41
CA GLY A 222 -9.28 18.06 -3.11
C GLY A 222 -9.73 16.90 -2.25
N GLY A 223 -10.58 16.03 -2.81
CA GLY A 223 -11.00 14.82 -2.11
C GLY A 223 -12.07 13.99 -2.82
N PHE A 224 -12.23 12.76 -2.36
CA PHE A 224 -13.35 11.88 -2.68
C PHE A 224 -14.19 11.63 -1.44
N TYR A 225 -15.50 11.49 -1.60
CA TYR A 225 -16.40 11.08 -0.52
C TYR A 225 -17.59 10.32 -1.08
N GLY A 226 -18.28 9.56 -0.24
CA GLY A 226 -19.37 8.74 -0.73
C GLY A 226 -19.94 7.77 0.28
N THR A 227 -20.73 6.83 -0.22
CA THR A 227 -21.47 5.86 0.59
C THR A 227 -21.78 4.59 -0.21
N TYR A 228 -21.85 3.45 0.47
CA TYR A 228 -22.42 2.23 -0.09
C TYR A 228 -23.94 2.17 0.08
N ASP A 229 -24.54 2.98 0.96
CA ASP A 229 -25.98 3.05 1.13
C ASP A 229 -26.61 3.87 -0.02
N LEU A 230 -26.77 3.26 -1.19
CA LEU A 230 -27.19 3.91 -2.45
C LEU A 230 -28.49 4.71 -2.38
N ASP A 231 -29.41 4.32 -1.51
CA ASP A 231 -30.70 4.99 -1.31
C ASP A 231 -30.58 6.23 -0.40
N SER A 232 -29.37 6.52 0.10
CA SER A 232 -29.13 7.59 1.05
C SER A 232 -29.00 8.95 0.40
N ASN A 233 -29.76 9.91 0.91
CA ASN A 233 -29.48 11.31 0.66
C ASN A 233 -28.38 11.81 1.62
N LEU A 234 -27.16 12.05 1.12
CA LEU A 234 -26.05 12.59 1.92
C LEU A 234 -26.26 14.05 2.36
N THR A 235 -27.11 14.82 1.65
CA THR A 235 -27.40 16.21 2.04
C THR A 235 -28.21 16.32 3.34
N ALA A 236 -28.92 15.25 3.71
CA ALA A 236 -29.68 15.16 4.96
C ALA A 236 -28.82 14.69 6.15
N GLY A 237 -27.51 14.52 5.97
CA GLY A 237 -26.59 14.00 6.97
C GLY A 237 -26.18 12.53 6.74
N VAL A 238 -25.14 12.11 7.46
CA VAL A 238 -24.50 10.78 7.33
C VAL A 238 -24.85 9.81 8.46
N ASP A 239 -25.68 10.24 9.41
CA ASP A 239 -26.01 9.44 10.59
C ASP A 239 -26.74 8.14 10.20
N GLY A 240 -26.26 7.02 10.73
CA GLY A 240 -26.80 5.68 10.45
C GLY A 240 -26.46 5.12 9.07
N LYS A 241 -25.61 5.79 8.28
CA LYS A 241 -25.24 5.40 6.92
C LYS A 241 -23.75 5.06 6.86
N SER A 242 -23.39 4.21 5.90
CA SER A 242 -21.99 4.03 5.54
C SER A 242 -21.49 5.32 4.92
N PHE A 243 -20.27 5.69 5.25
CA PHE A 243 -19.69 6.92 4.74
C PHE A 243 -18.20 6.78 4.66
N PHE A 244 -17.62 7.28 3.58
CA PHE A 244 -16.19 7.50 3.50
C PHE A 244 -15.90 8.92 3.02
N SER A 245 -14.77 9.45 3.45
CA SER A 245 -14.19 10.64 2.84
C SER A 245 -12.68 10.60 2.94
N VAL A 246 -12.03 10.91 1.83
CA VAL A 246 -10.58 11.12 1.75
C VAL A 246 -10.36 12.50 1.17
N SER A 247 -9.61 13.34 1.89
CA SER A 247 -9.25 14.68 1.42
C SER A 247 -7.77 14.92 1.58
N TRP A 248 -7.17 15.62 0.62
CA TRP A 248 -5.77 16.00 0.65
C TRP A 248 -5.62 17.51 0.69
N ARG A 249 -4.65 17.97 1.47
CA ARG A 249 -4.22 19.37 1.54
C ARG A 249 -2.73 19.42 1.80
N LYS A 250 -2.04 20.50 1.41
CA LYS A 250 -0.63 20.65 1.75
C LYS A 250 -0.42 21.07 3.21
N ASN A 251 0.55 20.43 3.86
CA ASN A 251 1.22 20.97 5.01
C ASN A 251 2.14 22.10 4.54
N LEU A 252 1.81 23.34 4.90
CA LEU A 252 2.59 24.51 4.46
C LEU A 252 3.99 24.58 5.09
N SER A 253 4.22 23.86 6.20
CA SER A 253 5.52 23.84 6.88
C SER A 253 6.47 22.80 6.26
N THR A 254 5.98 21.60 5.93
CA THR A 254 6.82 20.51 5.41
C THR A 254 6.74 20.36 3.88
N GLY A 255 5.73 20.94 3.25
CA GLY A 255 5.41 20.71 1.84
C GLY A 255 4.75 19.35 1.56
N SER A 256 4.59 18.50 2.56
CA SER A 256 3.97 17.17 2.42
C SER A 256 2.45 17.27 2.25
N TRP A 257 1.82 16.29 1.60
CA TRP A 257 0.38 16.11 1.66
C TRP A 257 -0.05 15.61 3.04
N ILE A 258 -1.12 16.21 3.57
CA ILE A 258 -1.87 15.64 4.70
C ILE A 258 -3.13 15.02 4.10
N ILE A 259 -3.18 13.70 4.08
CA ILE A 259 -4.32 12.93 3.58
C ILE A 259 -5.17 12.58 4.79
N SER A 260 -6.34 13.19 4.89
CA SER A 260 -7.32 12.95 5.96
C SER A 260 -8.36 11.94 5.49
N ASN A 261 -8.54 10.89 6.27
CA ASN A 261 -9.41 9.76 5.96
C ASN A 261 -10.48 9.62 7.03
N LYS A 262 -11.68 9.27 6.59
CA LYS A 262 -12.81 8.89 7.44
C LYS A 262 -13.51 7.70 6.82
N LEU A 263 -13.82 6.72 7.65
CA LEU A 263 -14.59 5.54 7.28
C LEU A 263 -15.65 5.27 8.35
N THR A 264 -16.89 5.10 7.94
CA THR A 264 -18.04 4.80 8.80
C THR A 264 -18.81 3.63 8.22
N THR A 265 -19.08 2.61 9.04
CA THR A 265 -19.94 1.48 8.70
C THR A 265 -21.39 1.75 9.06
N SER A 266 -22.31 1.04 8.40
CA SER A 266 -23.74 1.00 8.73
C SER A 266 -24.18 -0.43 9.05
N SER A 267 -25.43 -0.62 9.47
CA SER A 267 -26.00 -1.96 9.61
C SER A 267 -26.08 -2.72 8.28
N LYS A 268 -26.21 -2.01 7.14
CA LYS A 268 -26.23 -2.60 5.79
C LYS A 268 -24.83 -2.92 5.29
N TYR A 269 -23.84 -2.11 5.65
CA TYR A 269 -22.43 -2.30 5.32
C TYR A 269 -21.58 -2.30 6.59
N PRO A 270 -21.65 -3.38 7.40
CA PRO A 270 -20.99 -3.46 8.69
C PRO A 270 -19.50 -3.77 8.58
N TRP A 271 -19.03 -4.12 7.38
CA TRP A 271 -17.65 -4.47 7.08
C TRP A 271 -17.13 -3.64 5.91
N LEU A 272 -16.22 -2.70 6.19
CA LEU A 272 -15.63 -1.82 5.20
C LEU A 272 -14.13 -1.66 5.44
N MET A 273 -13.39 -1.44 4.36
CA MET A 273 -11.95 -1.18 4.39
C MET A 273 -11.63 0.10 3.62
N LEU A 274 -10.72 0.92 4.13
CA LEU A 274 -10.22 2.11 3.44
C LEU A 274 -8.72 2.25 3.65
N TYR A 275 -7.96 2.26 2.55
CA TYR A 275 -6.51 2.37 2.56
C TYR A 275 -6.01 3.46 1.63
N LEU A 276 -4.92 4.08 2.04
CA LEU A 276 -3.99 4.75 1.13
C LEU A 276 -2.92 3.75 0.74
N ARG A 277 -2.68 3.59 -0.56
CA ARG A 277 -1.76 2.61 -1.12
C ARG A 277 -0.67 3.26 -1.97
N SER A 278 0.56 2.83 -1.74
CA SER A 278 1.71 3.02 -2.63
C SER A 278 1.88 1.75 -3.45
N ASP A 279 1.41 1.79 -4.68
CA ASP A 279 1.38 0.64 -5.59
C ASP A 279 2.47 0.72 -6.66
N ALA A 280 2.87 -0.43 -7.18
CA ALA A 280 3.78 -0.54 -8.32
C ALA A 280 3.24 0.22 -9.53
N ALA A 281 4.12 0.95 -10.21
CA ALA A 281 3.83 1.57 -11.50
C ALA A 281 3.42 0.54 -12.58
N LYS A 282 3.84 -0.73 -12.43
CA LYS A 282 3.52 -1.84 -13.32
C LYS A 282 3.52 -3.16 -12.54
N GLY A 283 2.68 -4.10 -12.97
CA GLY A 283 2.59 -5.44 -12.38
C GLY A 283 1.37 -5.62 -11.48
N PHE A 284 1.28 -6.79 -10.86
CA PHE A 284 0.14 -7.19 -10.03
C PHE A 284 0.18 -6.49 -8.67
N ASN A 285 -0.88 -5.74 -8.37
CA ASN A 285 -1.01 -4.97 -7.12
C ASN A 285 -2.21 -5.49 -6.33
N GLY A 286 -2.14 -5.49 -5.00
CA GLY A 286 -3.33 -5.56 -4.13
C GLY A 286 -4.25 -6.77 -4.29
N GLY A 287 -3.73 -7.91 -4.73
CA GLY A 287 -4.56 -9.11 -4.97
C GLY A 287 -5.24 -9.14 -6.34
N TYR A 288 -4.92 -8.23 -7.27
CA TYR A 288 -5.37 -8.31 -8.66
C TYR A 288 -4.38 -9.11 -9.52
N HIS A 289 -4.91 -9.87 -10.47
CA HIS A 289 -4.11 -10.60 -11.46
C HIS A 289 -3.90 -9.81 -12.76
N TYR A 290 -4.18 -8.50 -12.74
CA TYR A 290 -3.92 -7.58 -13.85
C TYR A 290 -2.86 -6.55 -13.45
N SER A 291 -2.12 -6.05 -14.45
CA SER A 291 -1.11 -5.02 -14.24
C SER A 291 -1.79 -3.69 -13.89
N GLY A 292 -1.46 -3.08 -12.74
CA GLY A 292 -2.02 -1.80 -12.30
C GLY A 292 -1.17 -0.58 -12.68
N ARG A 293 -1.57 0.59 -12.18
CA ARG A 293 -0.81 1.85 -12.23
C ARG A 293 -0.71 2.45 -10.82
N GLY A 294 0.50 2.79 -10.40
CA GLY A 294 0.77 3.30 -9.06
C GLY A 294 1.97 4.24 -8.99
N ILE A 295 2.34 4.64 -7.78
CA ILE A 295 3.35 5.67 -7.55
C ILE A 295 4.79 5.15 -7.48
N MET A 296 4.95 3.84 -7.30
CA MET A 296 6.24 3.23 -7.01
C MET A 296 6.99 2.88 -8.30
N LYS A 297 8.12 3.56 -8.51
CA LYS A 297 8.99 3.45 -9.68
C LYS A 297 9.87 2.20 -9.63
N LYS A 298 10.38 1.89 -8.43
CA LYS A 298 11.24 0.72 -8.17
C LYS A 298 10.62 -0.12 -7.07
N LEU A 299 10.59 -1.44 -7.25
CA LEU A 299 10.00 -2.33 -6.25
C LEU A 299 11.00 -2.61 -5.11
N PRO A 300 10.61 -2.44 -3.83
CA PRO A 300 11.42 -2.86 -2.71
C PRO A 300 11.47 -4.39 -2.61
N GLU A 301 12.65 -4.91 -2.28
CA GLU A 301 12.90 -6.35 -2.04
C GLU A 301 13.40 -6.54 -0.60
N SER A 302 12.80 -7.47 0.15
CA SER A 302 13.31 -7.82 1.48
C SER A 302 14.70 -8.48 1.37
N PRO A 303 15.64 -8.19 2.28
CA PRO A 303 15.48 -7.40 3.49
C PRO A 303 15.77 -5.90 3.33
N ASN A 304 15.97 -5.40 2.12
CA ASN A 304 16.70 -4.16 1.88
C ASN A 304 15.76 -2.99 1.55
N PHE A 305 14.89 -2.60 2.49
CA PHE A 305 14.12 -1.37 2.34
C PHE A 305 13.50 -0.89 3.66
N LYS A 306 13.25 0.40 3.72
CA LYS A 306 12.58 1.07 4.83
C LYS A 306 11.34 1.83 4.36
N VAL A 307 10.45 2.13 5.29
CA VAL A 307 9.28 2.97 5.04
C VAL A 307 9.22 4.07 6.07
N LYS A 308 8.97 5.29 5.60
CA LYS A 308 8.74 6.46 6.44
C LYS A 308 7.30 6.92 6.28
N LEU A 309 6.67 7.33 7.37
CA LEU A 309 5.38 8.04 7.32
C LEU A 309 5.09 8.71 8.67
N THR A 310 4.22 9.71 8.65
CA THR A 310 3.58 10.26 9.85
C THR A 310 2.13 9.81 9.90
N LEU A 311 1.71 9.25 11.04
CA LEU A 311 0.36 8.76 11.29
C LEU A 311 -0.25 9.45 12.53
N GLU A 312 -1.48 9.93 12.38
CA GLU A 312 -2.33 10.38 13.49
C GLU A 312 -3.66 9.65 13.41
N VAL A 313 -3.95 8.77 14.38
CA VAL A 313 -5.28 8.17 14.54
C VAL A 313 -6.11 9.05 15.47
N ARG A 314 -7.26 9.53 15.00
CA ARG A 314 -8.19 10.37 15.76
C ARG A 314 -9.35 9.57 16.31
N GLN A 315 -9.82 8.59 15.55
CA GLN A 315 -10.89 7.67 15.95
C GLN A 315 -10.62 6.28 15.37
N GLY A 316 -10.84 5.24 16.17
CA GLY A 316 -10.30 3.91 15.91
C GLY A 316 -11.18 2.93 15.13
N GLY A 317 -12.48 3.20 14.91
CA GLY A 317 -13.38 2.24 14.25
C GLY A 317 -13.93 1.12 15.14
N GLY A 318 -13.81 1.23 16.46
CA GLY A 318 -14.33 0.26 17.44
C GLY A 318 -13.32 -0.79 17.90
N SER A 319 -13.77 -1.78 18.68
CA SER A 319 -12.89 -2.84 19.23
C SER A 319 -12.50 -3.90 18.20
N ASN A 320 -13.31 -4.06 17.15
CA ASN A 320 -13.11 -5.07 16.12
C ASN A 320 -12.37 -4.52 14.88
N SER A 321 -12.03 -3.23 14.86
CA SER A 321 -11.30 -2.68 13.72
C SER A 321 -9.85 -3.15 13.74
N GLN A 322 -9.37 -3.55 12.57
CA GLN A 322 -7.98 -3.83 12.32
C GLN A 322 -7.40 -2.61 11.62
N PHE A 323 -6.73 -1.76 12.40
CA PHE A 323 -6.03 -0.60 11.86
C PHE A 323 -4.59 -0.99 11.58
N TYR A 324 -4.20 -0.97 10.31
CA TYR A 324 -2.86 -1.32 9.87
C TYR A 324 -1.96 -0.08 9.88
N LEU A 325 -0.93 -0.09 10.73
CA LEU A 325 0.16 0.88 10.64
C LEU A 325 0.87 0.72 9.29
N LEU A 326 1.06 -0.53 8.89
CA LEU A 326 1.53 -0.89 7.57
C LEU A 326 0.97 -2.28 7.22
N ASP A 327 0.40 -2.37 6.03
CA ASP A 327 0.05 -3.61 5.35
C ASP A 327 0.86 -3.62 4.04
N ILE A 328 1.67 -4.65 3.84
CA ILE A 328 2.44 -4.82 2.61
C ILE A 328 1.95 -6.05 1.84
N GLY A 329 1.73 -5.86 0.53
CA GLY A 329 1.20 -6.87 -0.38
C GLY A 329 2.21 -7.26 -1.46
N SER A 330 2.22 -8.53 -1.81
CA SER A 330 3.04 -9.10 -2.89
C SER A 330 2.39 -10.34 -3.51
N CYS A 331 3.01 -10.90 -4.54
CA CYS A 331 2.58 -12.12 -5.22
C CYS A 331 3.77 -13.01 -5.62
N TRP A 332 3.72 -14.28 -5.22
CA TRP A 332 4.56 -15.34 -5.78
C TRP A 332 3.85 -16.70 -5.72
N LYS A 333 4.35 -17.71 -6.42
CA LYS A 333 3.77 -19.06 -6.41
C LYS A 333 4.31 -19.87 -5.24
N ASN A 334 3.61 -20.95 -4.85
CA ASN A 334 4.14 -21.90 -3.86
C ASN A 334 5.43 -22.60 -4.33
N SER A 335 5.73 -22.57 -5.63
CA SER A 335 7.00 -23.02 -6.22
C SER A 335 8.18 -22.05 -6.00
N GLY A 336 7.91 -20.85 -5.47
CA GLY A 336 8.87 -19.75 -5.36
C GLY A 336 9.07 -18.94 -6.63
N GLU A 337 8.40 -19.29 -7.73
CA GLU A 337 8.40 -18.52 -8.97
C GLU A 337 7.58 -17.23 -8.83
N PRO A 338 7.91 -16.16 -9.57
CA PRO A 338 7.07 -14.98 -9.67
C PRO A 338 5.66 -15.32 -10.18
N CYS A 339 4.67 -14.53 -9.75
CA CYS A 339 3.33 -14.62 -10.31
C CYS A 339 3.31 -14.24 -11.80
N ASP A 340 2.41 -14.87 -12.55
CA ASP A 340 2.23 -14.65 -13.99
C ASP A 340 0.79 -14.32 -14.40
N GLY A 341 -0.10 -14.12 -13.42
CA GLY A 341 -1.52 -13.85 -13.61
C GLY A 341 -2.37 -15.12 -13.64
N ASN A 342 -1.78 -16.30 -13.44
CA ASN A 342 -2.53 -17.55 -13.34
C ASN A 342 -3.14 -17.71 -11.95
N VAL A 343 -4.43 -17.37 -11.85
CA VAL A 343 -5.19 -17.38 -10.58
C VAL A 343 -5.23 -18.73 -9.86
N LEU A 344 -4.92 -19.85 -10.54
CA LEU A 344 -4.88 -21.17 -9.92
C LEU A 344 -3.57 -21.44 -9.17
N THR A 345 -2.47 -20.84 -9.61
CA THR A 345 -1.12 -21.09 -9.08
C THR A 345 -0.55 -19.92 -8.30
N ASP A 346 -0.97 -18.71 -8.66
CA ASP A 346 -0.55 -17.48 -8.00
C ASP A 346 -1.09 -17.42 -6.57
N VAL A 347 -0.32 -16.79 -5.69
CA VAL A 347 -0.69 -16.59 -4.29
C VAL A 347 -0.36 -15.16 -3.88
N THR A 348 -1.37 -14.42 -3.47
CA THR A 348 -1.20 -13.08 -2.90
C THR A 348 -0.81 -13.19 -1.43
N ARG A 349 0.15 -12.38 -1.00
CA ARG A 349 0.70 -12.47 0.35
C ARG A 349 0.74 -11.13 1.03
N TYR A 350 0.34 -11.13 2.29
CA TYR A 350 0.26 -9.93 3.10
C TYR A 350 1.04 -10.08 4.40
N SER A 351 1.67 -8.98 4.81
CA SER A 351 2.28 -8.80 6.13
C SER A 351 1.71 -7.53 6.75
N GLU A 352 0.98 -7.68 7.86
CA GLU A 352 0.11 -6.63 8.39
C GLU A 352 0.40 -6.37 9.87
N MET A 353 0.68 -5.11 10.23
CA MET A 353 0.84 -4.68 11.61
C MET A 353 -0.42 -4.00 12.13
N ILE A 354 -1.17 -4.66 13.02
CA ILE A 354 -2.39 -4.11 13.61
C ILE A 354 -2.05 -3.31 14.88
N ILE A 355 -2.38 -2.01 14.91
CA ILE A 355 -2.07 -1.13 16.05
C ILE A 355 -3.26 -0.80 16.96
N ASN A 356 -4.48 -1.28 16.63
CA ASN A 356 -5.61 -1.13 17.54
C ASN A 356 -5.35 -1.92 18.83
N PRO A 357 -5.23 -1.26 20.02
CA PRO A 357 -4.88 -1.92 21.27
C PRO A 357 -5.97 -2.87 21.79
N ALA A 358 -7.20 -2.79 21.27
CA ALA A 358 -8.25 -3.75 21.59
C ALA A 358 -8.05 -5.11 20.90
N THR A 359 -7.17 -5.19 19.90
CA THR A 359 -6.90 -6.42 19.16
C THR A 359 -6.19 -7.43 20.05
N THR A 360 -6.79 -8.60 20.21
CA THR A 360 -6.22 -9.71 20.98
C THR A 360 -5.57 -10.73 20.05
N SER A 361 -4.59 -11.48 20.56
CA SER A 361 -3.91 -12.51 19.77
C SER A 361 -4.80 -13.75 19.58
N TRP A 362 -4.98 -14.17 18.32
CA TRP A 362 -5.59 -15.47 18.01
C TRP A 362 -4.57 -16.59 18.01
N CYS A 363 -3.31 -16.29 17.65
CA CYS A 363 -2.17 -17.18 17.83
C CYS A 363 -1.84 -17.38 19.31
N ARG A 364 -2.21 -18.52 19.88
CA ARG A 364 -2.01 -18.81 21.31
C ARG A 364 -1.46 -20.21 21.53
N PRO A 365 -0.85 -20.50 22.69
CA PRO A 365 -0.38 -21.86 23.01
C PRO A 365 -1.47 -22.93 22.92
N ASP A 366 -2.73 -22.56 23.15
CA ASP A 366 -3.91 -23.43 23.08
C ASP A 366 -4.64 -23.37 21.72
N ASN A 367 -4.18 -22.51 20.79
CA ASN A 367 -4.78 -22.31 19.47
C ASN A 367 -3.72 -22.18 18.37
N LEU A 368 -3.00 -23.28 18.13
CA LEU A 368 -1.86 -23.30 17.20
C LEU A 368 -2.25 -23.19 15.72
N VAL A 369 -3.52 -23.42 15.35
CA VAL A 369 -4.01 -23.28 13.97
C VAL A 369 -3.82 -21.85 13.42
N SER A 370 -3.85 -20.85 14.29
CA SER A 370 -3.70 -19.42 13.95
C SER A 370 -2.27 -18.93 14.09
N CYS A 371 -1.30 -19.82 14.35
CA CYS A 371 0.11 -19.47 14.53
C CYS A 371 0.96 -19.93 13.34
N PRO A 372 1.97 -19.15 12.93
CA PRO A 372 2.93 -19.62 11.94
C PRO A 372 3.71 -20.83 12.52
N PRO A 373 4.16 -21.79 11.69
CA PRO A 373 4.86 -22.99 12.16
C PRO A 373 6.10 -22.70 13.02
N TYR A 374 6.80 -21.62 12.72
CA TYR A 374 7.94 -21.16 13.50
C TYR A 374 8.10 -19.64 13.45
N HIS A 375 8.89 -19.14 14.41
CA HIS A 375 9.35 -17.76 14.50
C HIS A 375 10.87 -17.72 14.31
N ILE A 376 11.38 -16.70 13.60
CA ILE A 376 12.82 -16.45 13.45
C ILE A 376 13.20 -15.23 14.29
N ARG A 377 14.04 -15.43 15.31
CA ARG A 377 14.59 -14.37 16.15
C ARG A 377 15.56 -13.44 15.41
N PRO A 378 15.94 -12.28 15.97
CA PRO A 378 16.87 -11.36 15.32
C PRO A 378 18.26 -11.98 15.07
N ASN A 379 18.66 -12.95 15.88
CA ASN A 379 19.91 -13.71 15.74
C ASN A 379 19.81 -14.90 14.76
N GLY A 380 18.68 -15.09 14.08
CA GLY A 380 18.42 -16.19 13.15
C GLY A 380 17.95 -17.49 13.80
N GLU A 381 17.81 -17.55 15.14
CA GLU A 381 17.30 -18.74 15.82
C GLU A 381 15.84 -19.02 15.43
N MET A 382 15.59 -20.25 14.98
CA MET A 382 14.24 -20.74 14.68
C MET A 382 13.59 -21.35 15.93
N ILE A 383 12.38 -20.90 16.25
CA ILE A 383 11.59 -21.38 17.38
C ILE A 383 10.25 -21.88 16.85
N TYR A 384 9.99 -23.18 17.00
CA TYR A 384 8.74 -23.79 16.57
C TYR A 384 7.59 -23.39 17.48
N ARG A 385 6.38 -23.26 16.92
CA ARG A 385 5.14 -22.94 17.65
C ARG A 385 4.74 -23.94 18.73
N ASN A 386 5.38 -25.11 18.79
CA ASN A 386 5.17 -26.10 19.85
C ASN A 386 6.08 -25.86 21.07
N ASP A 387 7.12 -25.05 20.94
CA ASP A 387 7.95 -24.62 22.05
C ASP A 387 7.25 -23.46 22.77
N THR A 388 6.22 -23.81 23.56
CA THR A 388 5.32 -22.84 24.18
C THR A 388 6.02 -21.89 25.16
N SER A 389 7.23 -22.24 25.60
CA SER A 389 8.04 -21.47 26.54
C SER A 389 8.83 -20.34 25.89
N ARG A 390 9.09 -20.42 24.58
CA ARG A 390 9.94 -19.47 23.85
C ARG A 390 9.27 -18.82 22.66
N PHE A 391 8.24 -19.43 22.10
CA PHE A 391 7.52 -18.87 20.95
C PHE A 391 6.76 -17.58 21.37
N PRO A 392 6.92 -16.45 20.64
CA PRO A 392 6.34 -15.18 21.04
C PRO A 392 4.89 -15.04 20.56
N TYR A 393 3.95 -15.83 21.11
CA TYR A 393 2.54 -15.84 20.70
C TYR A 393 1.90 -14.45 20.66
N SER A 394 2.17 -13.63 21.68
CA SER A 394 1.67 -12.25 21.79
C SER A 394 2.13 -11.31 20.68
N ALA A 395 3.17 -11.67 19.93
CA ALA A 395 3.67 -10.89 18.81
C ALA A 395 2.85 -11.09 17.52
N TYR A 396 2.01 -12.13 17.48
CA TYR A 396 1.21 -12.52 16.33
C TYR A 396 -0.28 -12.38 16.65
N HIS A 397 -1.06 -11.84 15.72
CA HIS A 397 -2.52 -11.94 15.76
C HIS A 397 -2.97 -13.23 15.09
N LEU A 398 -2.63 -13.42 13.81
CA LEU A 398 -3.11 -14.50 12.96
C LEU A 398 -2.05 -14.88 11.91
N TYR A 399 -1.92 -16.17 11.66
CA TYR A 399 -1.39 -16.73 10.43
C TYR A 399 -2.48 -17.57 9.78
N CYS A 400 -2.70 -17.39 8.48
CA CYS A 400 -3.50 -18.30 7.67
C CYS A 400 -2.75 -18.66 6.40
N ALA A 401 -2.82 -19.94 6.01
CA ALA A 401 -2.07 -20.49 4.90
C ALA A 401 -2.81 -20.34 3.55
N PRO A 402 -2.11 -20.42 2.41
CA PRO A 402 -2.76 -20.35 1.11
C PRO A 402 -3.58 -21.60 0.80
N GLY A 403 -4.79 -21.41 0.27
CA GLY A 403 -5.73 -22.49 -0.01
C GLY A 403 -5.30 -23.46 -1.12
N ASN A 404 -4.29 -23.12 -1.90
CA ASN A 404 -3.69 -23.97 -2.94
C ASN A 404 -2.35 -24.63 -2.52
N ALA A 405 -2.01 -24.61 -1.23
CA ALA A 405 -0.83 -25.30 -0.71
C ALA A 405 -1.02 -26.82 -0.62
N ASN A 406 0.01 -27.57 -0.99
CA ASN A 406 -0.04 -29.04 -1.03
C ASN A 406 0.52 -29.73 0.22
N TYR A 407 1.36 -29.05 1.00
CA TYR A 407 2.20 -29.67 2.04
C TYR A 407 2.12 -28.94 3.39
N LEU A 408 0.94 -28.37 3.71
CA LEU A 408 0.75 -27.64 4.95
C LEU A 408 0.97 -28.51 6.20
N GLU A 409 1.76 -28.00 7.14
CA GLU A 409 2.04 -28.64 8.42
C GLU A 409 0.86 -28.48 9.38
N LYS A 410 0.20 -29.59 9.74
CA LYS A 410 -0.89 -29.58 10.72
C LYS A 410 -0.37 -29.27 12.13
N PRO A 411 -1.13 -28.50 12.94
CA PRO A 411 -2.43 -27.90 12.63
C PRO A 411 -2.27 -26.61 11.79
N TYR A 412 -3.25 -26.32 10.94
CA TYR A 412 -3.30 -25.08 10.15
C TYR A 412 -4.74 -24.65 9.92
N ASP A 413 -4.93 -23.36 9.67
CA ASP A 413 -6.11 -22.81 9.00
C ASP A 413 -5.69 -22.23 7.64
N ILE A 414 -6.61 -22.20 6.69
CA ILE A 414 -6.39 -21.54 5.40
C ILE A 414 -7.00 -20.14 5.44
N CYS A 415 -6.47 -19.22 4.66
CA CYS A 415 -7.11 -17.92 4.51
C CYS A 415 -8.48 -18.05 3.82
N ASP A 416 -9.30 -17.00 3.92
CA ASP A 416 -10.57 -17.00 3.22
C ASP A 416 -10.36 -17.20 1.70
N PRO A 417 -10.98 -18.21 1.08
CA PRO A 417 -10.66 -18.55 -0.29
C PRO A 417 -11.39 -17.67 -1.32
N TYR A 418 -12.25 -16.74 -0.88
CA TYR A 418 -13.11 -15.96 -1.76
C TYR A 418 -12.75 -14.47 -1.79
N SER A 419 -11.97 -13.92 -0.84
CA SER A 419 -11.69 -12.47 -0.75
C SER A 419 -10.85 -11.90 -1.90
N ASN A 420 -10.16 -12.76 -2.66
CA ASN A 420 -9.32 -12.41 -3.80
C ASN A 420 -9.54 -13.43 -4.93
N PRO A 421 -9.28 -13.07 -6.21
CA PRO A 421 -9.43 -13.99 -7.33
C PRO A 421 -8.57 -15.26 -7.19
N GLN A 422 -7.37 -15.15 -6.62
CA GLN A 422 -6.43 -16.25 -6.35
C GLN A 422 -6.28 -16.51 -4.85
N ALA A 423 -5.60 -17.61 -4.49
CA ALA A 423 -5.31 -17.92 -3.10
C ALA A 423 -4.52 -16.80 -2.40
N GLN A 424 -4.72 -16.66 -1.10
CA GLN A 424 -4.02 -15.67 -0.29
C GLN A 424 -3.37 -16.28 0.96
N GLU A 425 -2.30 -15.67 1.44
CA GLU A 425 -1.63 -15.99 2.70
C GLU A 425 -1.44 -14.71 3.51
N LEU A 426 -1.82 -14.75 4.80
CA LEU A 426 -1.77 -13.58 5.69
C LEU A 426 -0.90 -13.87 6.90
N ILE A 427 -0.07 -12.89 7.26
CA ILE A 427 0.60 -12.82 8.56
C ILE A 427 0.25 -11.49 9.19
N GLN A 428 -0.55 -11.55 10.25
CA GLN A 428 -0.94 -10.41 11.04
C GLN A 428 -0.15 -10.40 12.35
N ILE A 429 0.56 -9.30 12.62
CA ILE A 429 1.38 -9.10 13.81
C ILE A 429 0.84 -7.97 14.67
N LEU A 430 1.24 -7.98 15.94
CA LEU A 430 0.82 -7.02 16.97
C LEU A 430 2.03 -6.29 17.55
N PRO A 431 1.84 -5.07 18.09
CA PRO A 431 2.85 -4.34 18.85
C PRO A 431 3.53 -5.21 19.90
N HIS A 432 4.84 -5.38 19.77
CA HIS A 432 5.62 -6.28 20.61
C HIS A 432 7.11 -5.93 20.59
N PRO A 433 7.88 -6.14 21.69
CA PRO A 433 9.32 -5.85 21.72
C PRO A 433 10.13 -6.60 20.65
N GLU A 434 9.62 -7.73 20.19
CA GLU A 434 10.21 -8.55 19.10
C GLU A 434 10.36 -7.77 17.78
N TRP A 435 9.47 -6.80 17.54
CA TRP A 435 9.42 -5.97 16.34
C TRP A 435 10.03 -4.59 16.54
N ALA A 436 10.20 -4.15 17.80
CA ALA A 436 10.69 -2.82 18.14
C ALA A 436 12.10 -2.53 17.60
N VAL A 437 12.92 -3.57 17.45
CA VAL A 437 14.26 -3.48 16.82
C VAL A 437 14.21 -2.97 15.38
N HIS A 438 13.04 -3.08 14.72
CA HIS A 438 12.79 -2.65 13.34
C HIS A 438 11.98 -1.35 13.26
N GLY A 439 11.91 -0.59 14.36
CA GLY A 439 11.17 0.68 14.43
C GLY A 439 9.65 0.55 14.65
N TYR A 440 9.13 -0.67 14.74
CA TYR A 440 7.70 -0.91 14.98
C TYR A 440 7.29 -0.67 16.45
N PRO A 441 5.99 -0.51 16.74
CA PRO A 441 5.47 -0.42 18.11
C PRO A 441 5.96 -1.54 19.02
N SER A 442 6.49 -1.18 20.18
CA SER A 442 7.01 -2.11 21.19
C SER A 442 5.92 -2.67 22.11
N LYS A 443 4.78 -1.98 22.21
CA LYS A 443 3.64 -2.33 23.05
C LYS A 443 2.34 -1.77 22.49
N GLN A 444 1.22 -2.39 22.86
CA GLN A 444 -0.10 -1.94 22.43
C GLN A 444 -0.37 -0.49 22.86
N GLY A 445 -1.00 0.28 21.97
CA GLY A 445 -1.35 1.69 22.19
C GLY A 445 -0.32 2.68 21.65
N GLU A 446 0.91 2.26 21.32
CA GLU A 446 1.86 3.14 20.64
C GLU A 446 1.42 3.42 19.19
N GLY A 447 1.40 4.70 18.79
CA GLY A 447 0.88 5.12 17.49
C GLY A 447 -0.64 5.17 17.38
N TRP A 448 -1.35 4.97 18.50
CA TRP A 448 -2.81 4.97 18.52
C TRP A 448 -3.39 6.35 18.86
N ILE A 449 -4.67 6.40 19.24
CA ILE A 449 -5.40 7.62 19.54
C ILE A 449 -4.69 8.44 20.63
N GLY A 450 -4.37 9.70 20.30
CA GLY A 450 -3.65 10.62 21.18
C GLY A 450 -2.12 10.49 21.12
N ASP A 451 -1.58 9.62 20.27
CA ASP A 451 -0.15 9.34 20.12
C ASP A 451 0.27 9.43 18.65
N ALA A 452 0.14 10.63 18.07
CA ALA A 452 0.57 10.91 16.71
C ALA A 452 2.11 10.76 16.59
N ARG A 453 2.57 10.05 15.56
CA ARG A 453 4.00 9.71 15.41
C ARG A 453 4.46 9.68 13.97
N SER A 454 5.72 10.04 13.78
CA SER A 454 6.48 9.73 12.57
C SER A 454 7.26 8.44 12.80
N TRP A 455 7.16 7.54 11.84
CA TRP A 455 7.75 6.21 11.85
C TRP A 455 8.87 6.14 10.81
N GLU A 456 9.97 5.48 11.18
CA GLU A 456 10.94 4.92 10.25
C GLU A 456 10.97 3.41 10.53
N LEU A 457 10.35 2.64 9.64
CA LEU A 457 10.17 1.21 9.79
C LEU A 457 11.18 0.47 8.92
N ASP A 458 11.92 -0.48 9.50
CA ASP A 458 12.73 -1.44 8.75
C ASP A 458 11.85 -2.60 8.29
N VAL A 459 11.05 -2.30 7.28
CA VAL A 459 10.03 -3.20 6.74
C VAL A 459 10.67 -4.37 6.02
N GLY A 460 11.79 -4.15 5.33
CA GLY A 460 12.53 -5.20 4.65
C GLY A 460 13.03 -6.27 5.62
N VAL A 461 13.74 -5.87 6.69
CA VAL A 461 14.28 -6.86 7.63
C VAL A 461 13.15 -7.56 8.40
N LEU A 462 12.10 -6.84 8.82
CA LEU A 462 10.95 -7.47 9.49
C LEU A 462 10.29 -8.51 8.60
N SER A 463 9.89 -8.12 7.38
CA SER A 463 9.17 -8.99 6.45
C SER A 463 10.01 -10.18 6.00
N ASN A 464 11.34 -10.09 5.99
CA ASN A 464 12.23 -11.22 5.72
C ASN A 464 12.19 -12.30 6.82
N ARG A 465 11.95 -11.90 8.08
CA ARG A 465 11.90 -12.82 9.23
C ARG A 465 10.57 -13.54 9.37
N LEU A 466 9.52 -13.04 8.74
CA LEU A 466 8.19 -13.63 8.80
C LEU A 466 8.10 -14.93 7.98
N TYR A 467 7.23 -15.85 8.43
CA TYR A 467 7.00 -17.13 7.79
C TYR A 467 5.98 -17.02 6.66
N PHE A 468 6.43 -17.24 5.41
CA PHE A 468 5.53 -17.46 4.28
C PHE A 468 5.73 -18.87 3.74
N TYR A 469 4.62 -19.54 3.46
CA TYR A 469 4.58 -20.91 2.99
C TYR A 469 5.22 -21.02 1.61
N GLN A 470 5.97 -22.10 1.44
CA GLN A 470 6.53 -22.53 0.17
C GLN A 470 6.57 -24.06 0.11
N ASP A 471 6.35 -24.65 -1.06
CA ASP A 471 6.37 -26.09 -1.22
C ASP A 471 7.78 -26.64 -0.89
N PRO A 472 7.91 -27.73 -0.10
CA PRO A 472 9.20 -28.30 0.25
C PRO A 472 10.06 -28.63 -0.97
N GLY A 473 11.36 -28.33 -0.89
CA GLY A 473 12.33 -28.62 -1.95
C GLY A 473 12.33 -27.64 -3.13
N THR A 474 11.52 -26.58 -3.09
CA THR A 474 11.50 -25.55 -4.13
C THR A 474 12.52 -24.43 -3.86
N LYS A 475 12.85 -23.65 -4.90
CA LYS A 475 13.79 -22.53 -4.79
C LYS A 475 13.15 -21.40 -3.96
N PRO A 476 13.82 -20.83 -2.95
CA PRO A 476 13.27 -19.72 -2.16
C PRO A 476 12.76 -18.57 -3.04
N ALA A 477 11.54 -18.11 -2.76
CA ALA A 477 10.95 -16.96 -3.43
C ALA A 477 11.74 -15.68 -3.12
N LYS A 478 11.86 -14.79 -4.11
CA LYS A 478 12.24 -13.41 -3.87
C LYS A 478 11.04 -12.65 -3.33
N ARG A 479 11.22 -11.91 -2.22
CA ARG A 479 10.15 -11.15 -1.56
C ARG A 479 10.16 -9.71 -2.06
N VAL A 480 9.58 -9.52 -3.24
CA VAL A 480 9.44 -8.20 -3.90
C VAL A 480 8.05 -7.65 -3.61
N TRP A 481 7.93 -6.50 -2.96
CA TRP A 481 6.63 -5.96 -2.53
C TRP A 481 6.10 -4.96 -3.53
N SER A 482 4.89 -5.21 -4.03
CA SER A 482 4.26 -4.38 -5.06
C SER A 482 3.24 -3.39 -4.50
N SER A 483 2.90 -3.50 -3.22
CA SER A 483 1.91 -2.63 -2.58
C SER A 483 2.25 -2.39 -1.12
N LEU A 484 2.19 -1.13 -0.68
CA LEU A 484 2.39 -0.72 0.71
C LEU A 484 1.24 0.20 1.13
N ASN A 485 0.51 -0.20 2.16
CA ASN A 485 -0.80 0.31 2.50
C ASN A 485 -0.85 0.80 3.95
N VAL A 486 -1.62 1.85 4.19
CA VAL A 486 -1.95 2.35 5.53
C VAL A 486 -3.44 2.65 5.58
N GLY A 487 -4.11 2.17 6.63
CA GLY A 487 -5.54 2.41 6.81
C GLY A 487 -6.18 1.39 7.71
N THR A 488 -7.49 1.19 7.54
CA THR A 488 -8.27 0.39 8.49
C THR A 488 -9.30 -0.47 7.80
N GLU A 489 -9.52 -1.63 8.41
CA GLU A 489 -10.63 -2.54 8.17
C GLU A 489 -11.52 -2.52 9.41
N ILE A 490 -12.74 -2.00 9.27
CA ILE A 490 -13.75 -2.10 10.31
C ILE A 490 -14.46 -3.43 10.11
N TYR A 491 -14.11 -4.42 10.92
CA TYR A 491 -14.67 -5.76 10.82
C TYR A 491 -16.01 -5.88 11.56
N VAL A 492 -17.07 -6.21 10.82
CA VAL A 492 -18.42 -6.59 11.29
C VAL A 492 -18.89 -5.80 12.53
N SER A 493 -19.24 -4.53 12.34
CA SER A 493 -19.79 -3.66 13.39
C SER A 493 -21.31 -3.55 13.30
N SER A 494 -22.03 -4.15 14.26
CA SER A 494 -23.50 -4.17 14.27
C SER A 494 -24.17 -2.84 14.62
N GLN A 495 -23.45 -1.93 15.29
CA GLN A 495 -23.97 -0.62 15.71
C GLN A 495 -23.47 0.53 14.82
N GLY A 496 -22.72 0.22 13.75
CA GLY A 496 -21.93 1.20 13.01
C GLY A 496 -20.71 1.65 13.83
N ALA A 497 -19.60 1.92 13.16
CA ALA A 497 -18.41 2.45 13.79
C ALA A 497 -17.69 3.41 12.85
N THR A 498 -17.03 4.41 13.42
CA THR A 498 -16.28 5.42 12.66
C THR A 498 -14.80 5.35 13.02
N ALA A 499 -13.96 5.35 12.00
CA ALA A 499 -12.53 5.57 12.08
C ALA A 499 -12.15 6.87 11.36
N GLU A 500 -11.22 7.62 11.95
CA GLU A 500 -10.68 8.87 11.40
C GLU A 500 -9.18 8.93 11.64
N TRP A 501 -8.41 9.21 10.61
CA TRP A 501 -6.94 9.30 10.71
C TRP A 501 -6.36 10.19 9.62
N THR A 502 -5.10 10.61 9.80
CA THR A 502 -4.33 11.30 8.77
C THR A 502 -3.00 10.62 8.52
N VAL A 503 -2.55 10.63 7.27
CA VAL A 503 -1.22 10.17 6.84
C VAL A 503 -0.51 11.33 6.13
N SER A 504 0.77 11.53 6.43
CA SER A 504 1.67 12.44 5.72
C SER A 504 3.09 11.89 5.67
N ASP A 505 3.97 12.58 4.93
CA ASP A 505 5.41 12.30 4.89
C ASP A 505 5.76 10.85 4.48
N PHE A 506 4.88 10.19 3.71
CA PHE A 506 5.08 8.80 3.30
C PHE A 506 6.21 8.71 2.28
N ASP A 507 7.22 7.91 2.56
CA ASP A 507 8.25 7.51 1.61
C ASP A 507 8.59 6.00 1.70
N VAL A 508 9.06 5.42 0.60
CA VAL A 508 9.61 4.06 0.54
C VAL A 508 11.07 4.19 0.11
N LEU A 509 11.98 3.73 0.96
CA LEU A 509 13.41 3.92 0.79
C LEU A 509 14.08 2.59 0.47
N ILE A 510 14.82 2.54 -0.63
CA ILE A 510 15.64 1.40 -1.05
C ILE A 510 17.11 1.82 -1.09
N PRO A 511 18.08 0.91 -0.95
CA PRO A 511 19.48 1.22 -1.15
C PRO A 511 19.72 1.84 -2.53
N GLU A 512 20.63 2.81 -2.60
CA GLU A 512 21.14 3.31 -3.86
C GLU A 512 21.93 2.18 -4.52
N ASP A 513 21.54 1.82 -5.75
CA ASP A 513 22.31 0.86 -6.53
C ASP A 513 23.73 1.42 -6.70
N ASP A 514 24.75 0.74 -6.17
CA ASP A 514 26.14 1.04 -6.48
C ASP A 514 26.25 1.05 -8.01
N LYS A 515 26.53 2.20 -8.60
CA LYS A 515 26.85 2.32 -10.03
C LYS A 515 28.23 1.72 -10.32
N GLY A 516 28.39 0.44 -10.03
CA GLY A 516 29.56 -0.38 -10.30
C GLY A 516 29.11 -1.71 -10.91
N ASP A 517 29.43 -1.89 -12.20
CA ASP A 517 29.20 -3.09 -13.02
C ASP A 517 27.78 -3.41 -13.50
N VAL A 518 27.27 -2.54 -14.37
CA VAL A 518 26.41 -2.99 -15.47
C VAL A 518 27.29 -3.56 -16.59
N ARG A 519 27.71 -4.82 -16.45
CA ARG A 519 28.00 -5.72 -17.57
C ARG A 519 27.69 -7.16 -17.18
N ALA A 520 26.84 -7.79 -17.99
CA ALA A 520 26.31 -9.17 -17.92
C ALA A 520 25.18 -9.31 -16.88
N VAL A 521 23.96 -9.73 -17.21
CA VAL A 521 23.58 -10.87 -18.06
C VAL A 521 22.23 -10.57 -18.71
N LEU A 522 22.18 -10.62 -20.05
CA LEU A 522 20.97 -10.96 -20.82
C LEU A 522 20.89 -12.48 -20.96
#